data_AF-A0A929D9F0-F1
#
_entry.id   AF-A0A929D9F0-F1
#
_cell.length_a   1.000
_cell.length_b   1.000
_cell.length_c   1.000
_cell.angle_alpha   90.00
_cell.angle_beta   90.00
_cell.angle_gamma   90.00
#
_symmetry.space_group_name_H-M   'P 1'
#
loop_
_entity.id
_entity.type
_entity.pdbx_description
1 polymer ?
#
loop_
_entity_poly.entity_id
_entity_poly.type
_entity_poly.pdbx_seq_one_letter_code
_entity_poly.pdbx_strand_id
1 'polypeptide(L)'
;ADGVLIGGCHPGDCHYQSGNYKARRRIIALKEILKNAGIDEDRVWLRWISASEGGRFAETVTNMTQFLKEKGPNPMRQKWAV
;
A
#
# COMPACT_ATOMS: atom_id res chain seq x y z
N ALA A 1 12.12 0.87 2.25
CA ALA A 1 11.14 1.82 1.68
C ALA A 1 10.36 2.49 2.81
N ASP A 2 10.02 3.78 2.66
CA ASP A 2 9.28 4.54 3.69
C ASP A 2 7.77 4.24 3.68
N GLY A 3 7.23 3.86 2.51
CA GLY A 3 5.91 3.29 2.34
C GLY A 3 5.79 2.51 1.02
N VAL A 4 4.68 1.77 0.86
CA VAL A 4 4.39 0.92 -0.29
C VAL A 4 2.93 1.12 -0.73
N LEU A 5 2.73 1.52 -1.98
CA LEU A 5 1.41 1.59 -2.62
C LEU A 5 1.20 0.37 -3.52
N ILE A 6 0.08 -0.31 -3.34
CA ILE A 6 -0.37 -1.43 -4.16
C ILE A 6 -1.67 -1.03 -4.82
N GLY A 7 -1.62 -0.90 -6.15
CA GLY A 7 -2.78 -0.63 -7.00
C GLY A 7 -3.34 -1.90 -7.61
N GLY A 8 -4.66 -1.95 -7.81
CA GLY A 8 -5.32 -3.02 -8.57
C GLY A 8 -6.68 -2.61 -9.09
N CYS A 9 -7.28 -3.45 -9.94
CA CYS A 9 -8.63 -3.26 -10.45
C CYS A 9 -9.66 -3.29 -9.30
N HIS A 10 -10.80 -2.62 -9.50
CA HIS A 10 -11.94 -2.70 -8.58
C HIS A 10 -12.38 -4.15 -8.34
N PRO A 11 -12.85 -4.49 -7.13
CA PRO A 11 -13.48 -5.79 -6.87
C PRO A 11 -14.60 -6.06 -7.88
N GLY A 12 -14.54 -7.18 -8.59
CA GLY A 12 -15.44 -7.51 -9.70
C GLY A 12 -14.83 -7.26 -11.08
N ASP A 13 -13.95 -6.28 -11.22
CA ASP A 13 -13.36 -5.84 -12.49
C ASP A 13 -11.95 -6.39 -12.72
N CYS A 14 -11.53 -7.38 -11.94
CA CYS A 14 -10.22 -7.98 -12.12
C CYS A 14 -10.16 -8.64 -13.50
N HIS A 15 -9.19 -8.26 -14.32
CA HIS A 15 -8.98 -8.86 -15.64
C HIS A 15 -8.82 -10.40 -15.57
N TYR A 16 -8.25 -10.88 -14.47
CA TYR A 16 -8.08 -12.32 -14.18
C TYR A 16 -9.10 -12.82 -13.15
N GLN A 17 -10.30 -12.24 -13.15
CA GLN A 17 -11.50 -12.58 -12.37
C GLN A 17 -11.37 -12.37 -10.86
N SER A 18 -10.39 -12.99 -10.20
CA SER A 18 -10.31 -13.04 -8.73
C SER A 18 -8.97 -12.69 -8.10
N GLY A 19 -7.99 -12.25 -8.90
CA GLY A 19 -6.65 -11.91 -8.42
C GLY A 19 -6.64 -10.84 -7.32
N ASN A 20 -7.45 -9.79 -7.49
CA ASN A 20 -7.57 -8.71 -6.50
C ASN A 20 -8.18 -9.17 -5.16
N TYR A 21 -9.11 -10.13 -5.14
CA TYR A 21 -9.63 -10.70 -3.88
C TYR A 21 -8.55 -11.48 -3.12
N LYS A 22 -7.67 -12.21 -3.83
CA LYS A 22 -6.51 -12.87 -3.22
C LYS A 22 -5.53 -11.84 -2.65
N ALA A 23 -5.25 -10.77 -3.40
CA ALA A 23 -4.41 -9.66 -2.94
C ALA A 23 -4.98 -8.99 -1.68
N ARG A 24 -6.31 -8.72 -1.65
CA ARG A 24 -7.00 -8.15 -0.47
C ARG A 24 -6.78 -8.99 0.79
N ARG A 25 -6.93 -10.32 0.69
CA ARG A 25 -6.67 -11.23 1.82
C ARG A 25 -5.21 -11.22 2.27
N ARG A 26 -4.27 -11.25 1.31
CA ARG A 26 -2.82 -11.20 1.60
C ARG A 26 -2.43 -9.90 2.31
N ILE A 27 -3.05 -8.78 1.96
CA ILE A 27 -2.75 -7.48 2.58
C ILE A 27 -3.17 -7.44 4.04
N ILE A 28 -4.29 -8.07 4.41
CA ILE A 28 -4.71 -8.18 5.81
C ILE A 28 -3.64 -8.93 6.60
N ALA A 29 -3.21 -10.10 6.12
CA ALA A 29 -2.14 -10.86 6.76
C ALA A 29 -0.80 -10.10 6.82
N LEU A 30 -0.43 -9.41 5.73
CA LEU A 30 0.79 -8.61 5.67
C LEU A 30 0.79 -7.49 6.73
N LYS A 31 -0.33 -6.80 6.92
CA LYS A 31 -0.44 -5.74 7.92
C LYS A 31 -0.19 -6.25 9.33
N GLU A 32 -0.79 -7.39 9.70
CA GLU A 32 -0.53 -8.04 10.98
C GLU A 32 0.95 -8.44 11.14
N ILE A 33 1.57 -8.96 10.08
CA ILE A 33 3.02 -9.29 10.10
C ILE A 33 3.87 -8.03 10.34
N LEU A 34 3.59 -6.93 9.63
CA LEU A 34 4.32 -5.67 9.78
C LEU A 34 4.18 -5.11 11.18
N LYS A 35 2.96 -5.09 11.72
CA LYS A 35 2.66 -4.66 13.07
C LYS A 35 3.47 -5.47 14.10
N ASN A 36 3.48 -6.80 13.97
CA ASN A 36 4.26 -7.69 14.84
C ASN A 36 5.78 -7.50 14.69
N ALA A 37 6.24 -7.07 13.52
CA ALA A 37 7.64 -6.73 13.27
C ALA A 37 8.03 -5.31 13.77
N GLY A 38 7.09 -4.57 14.39
CA GLY A 38 7.32 -3.20 14.86
C GLY A 38 7.38 -2.17 13.73
N ILE A 39 6.78 -2.47 12.58
CA ILE A 39 6.64 -1.55 11.45
C ILE A 39 5.19 -1.08 11.41
N ASP A 40 4.99 0.22 11.26
CA ASP A 40 3.64 0.77 11.12
C ASP A 40 2.93 0.21 9.87
N GLU A 41 1.82 -0.50 10.08
CA GLU A 41 1.05 -1.15 9.02
C GLU A 41 0.37 -0.15 8.05
N ASP A 42 0.20 1.09 8.48
CA ASP A 42 -0.36 2.20 7.69
C ASP A 42 0.62 2.73 6.63
N ARG A 43 1.88 2.26 6.63
CA ARG A 43 2.86 2.49 5.55
C ARG A 43 2.57 1.68 4.29
N VAL A 44 1.65 0.70 4.35
CA VAL A 44 1.21 -0.10 3.19
C VAL A 44 -0.23 0.22 2.81
N TRP A 45 -0.41 0.78 1.62
CA TRP A 45 -1.72 1.15 1.10
C TRP A 45 -2.14 0.21 -0.03
N LEU A 46 -3.35 -0.35 0.09
CA LEU A 46 -4.04 -1.00 -1.02
C LEU A 46 -5.10 -0.04 -1.55
N ARG A 47 -5.10 0.20 -2.86
CA ARG A 47 -6.06 1.07 -3.53
C ARG A 47 -6.58 0.42 -4.80
N TRP A 48 -7.88 0.55 -5.01
CA TRP A 48 -8.55 0.06 -6.21
C TRP A 48 -8.74 1.23 -7.16
N ILE A 49 -8.08 1.17 -8.31
CA ILE A 49 -7.99 2.26 -9.29
C ILE A 49 -8.06 1.62 -10.67
N SER A 50 -9.09 1.95 -11.43
CA SER A 50 -9.29 1.51 -12.81
C SER A 50 -8.39 2.29 -13.78
N ALA A 51 -8.30 1.80 -15.02
CA ALA A 51 -7.46 2.43 -16.06
C ALA A 51 -7.92 3.86 -16.43
N SER A 52 -9.20 4.19 -16.27
CA SER A 52 -9.75 5.51 -16.56
C SER A 52 -9.66 6.50 -15.38
N GLU A 53 -9.24 6.05 -14.19
CA GLU A 53 -9.20 6.85 -12.96
C GLU A 53 -7.86 7.59 -12.75
N GLY A 54 -7.32 8.21 -13.80
CA GLY A 54 -6.05 8.92 -13.75
C GLY A 54 -6.00 10.02 -12.67
N GLY A 55 -7.08 10.78 -12.50
CA GLY A 55 -7.19 11.80 -11.45
C GLY A 55 -7.10 11.21 -10.03
N ARG A 56 -7.81 10.10 -9.79
CA ARG A 56 -7.78 9.38 -8.50
C ARG A 56 -6.40 8.80 -8.21
N PHE A 57 -5.69 8.33 -9.24
CA PHE A 57 -4.30 7.87 -9.10
C PHE A 57 -3.39 9.01 -8.64
N ALA A 58 -3.45 10.16 -9.32
CA ALA A 58 -2.66 11.34 -8.95
C ALA A 58 -2.94 11.82 -7.52
N GLU A 59 -4.21 11.88 -7.12
CA GLU A 59 -4.62 12.21 -5.76
C GLU A 59 -4.08 11.20 -4.74
N THR A 60 -4.22 9.90 -5.03
CA THR A 60 -3.74 8.82 -4.15
C THR A 60 -2.24 8.91 -3.90
N VAL A 61 -1.44 9.14 -4.95
CA VAL A 61 0.02 9.26 -4.84
C VAL A 61 0.39 10.53 -4.08
N THR A 62 -0.28 11.65 -4.34
CA THR A 62 -0.08 12.92 -3.62
C THR A 62 -0.34 12.74 -2.13
N ASN A 63 -1.49 12.17 -1.78
CA ASN A 63 -1.90 11.94 -0.39
C ASN A 63 -0.94 10.98 0.32
N MET A 64 -0.53 9.89 -0.33
CA MET A 64 0.44 8.97 0.27
C MET A 64 1.80 9.63 0.49
N THR A 65 2.25 10.45 -0.46
CA THR A 65 3.52 11.17 -0.34
C THR A 65 3.50 12.15 0.82
N GLN A 66 2.42 12.92 0.97
CA GLN A 66 2.24 13.83 2.10
C GLN A 66 2.21 13.07 3.43
N PHE A 67 1.38 12.03 3.51
CA PHE A 67 1.28 11.17 4.69
C PHE A 67 2.64 10.61 5.12
N LEU A 68 3.46 10.11 4.18
CA LEU A 68 4.78 9.57 4.50
C LEU A 68 5.79 10.64 4.91
N LYS A 69 5.69 11.87 4.36
CA LYS A 69 6.51 13.01 4.81
C LYS A 69 6.21 13.37 6.27
N GLU A 70 4.93 13.44 6.63
CA GLU A 70 4.49 13.73 8.00
C GLU A 70 4.86 12.59 8.98
N LYS A 71 4.73 11.34 8.54
CA LYS A 71 5.06 10.17 9.35
C LYS A 71 6.58 9.95 9.53
N GLY A 72 7.39 10.50 8.63
CA GLY A 72 8.85 10.38 8.67
C GLY A 72 9.39 9.02 8.19
N PRO A 73 10.73 8.85 8.21
CA PRO A 73 11.40 7.70 7.64
C PRO A 73 11.00 6.39 8.31
N ASN A 74 11.06 5.29 7.57
CA ASN A 74 10.81 3.96 8.11
C ASN A 74 11.86 3.62 9.19
N PRO A 75 11.44 3.22 10.42
CA PRO A 75 12.35 2.88 11.51
C PRO A 75 13.38 1.78 11.16
N MET A 76 13.06 0.89 10.24
CA MET A 76 13.96 -0.17 9.77
C MET A 76 15.14 0.37 8.95
N ARG A 77 15.06 1.59 8.43
CA ARG A 77 16.14 2.21 7.63
C ARG A 77 17.46 2.31 8.40
N GLN A 78 17.40 2.52 9.72
CA GLN A 78 18.59 2.62 10.56
C GLN A 78 19.15 1.25 10.98
N LYS A 79 18.30 0.23 11.09
CA LYS A 79 18.70 -1.12 11.55
C LYS A 79 19.46 -1.92 10.50
N TRP A 80 19.36 -1.55 9.22
CA TRP A 80 20.02 -2.23 8.10
C TRP A 80 21.12 -1.38 7.45
N ALA A 81 21.49 -0.26 8.06
CA ALA A 81 22.67 0.50 7.67
C ALA A 81 23.92 -0.22 8.22
N VAL A 82 24.28 -1.32 7.57
CA VAL A 82 25.60 -1.96 7.68
C VAL A 82 26.44 -1.45 6.52
#